data_AF-A0A2P1PUD5-F1
#
_entry.id   AF-A0A2P1PUD5-F1
#
_cell.length_a   1.000
_cell.length_b   1.000
_cell.length_c   1.000
_cell.angle_alpha   90.00
_cell.angle_beta   90.00
_cell.angle_gamma   90.00
#
_symmetry.space_group_name_H-M   'P 1'
#
loop_
_entity.id
_entity.type
_entity.pdbx_description
1 polymer ?
#
loop_
_entity_poly.entity_id
_entity_poly.type
_entity_poly.pdbx_seq_one_letter_code
_entity_poly.pdbx_strand_id
1 'polypeptide(L)'
;MATITRFGVLRHLRAEPNQHILHFKNGHLSRSGAGVAYWFLPLSAAMAQVPVEDCQTTFVLNERSADFQSLSVQVSVTYRIADPVKACARVNFTIDGNTGLWVQRPLENLATFWLQRSVPTARSHIAQMNLQDAMRHGSDSIRQALVQQLNQDSEVPTMGLQLVSLVIDHIAPAAEVEKALQTPARESIQAKADEAIFQRRALAVEKERAIKENELATELELERKQEMLIKSRGENALSQVRQNAAAEQEKTAAEIQRAEMHAKALAARRAVDAESEAAAARVLAAARLDELRNQHDIWKNTPKSAATALVLARFAEHLTTIGHLNITPDLLGQQVREFFGNTPTES
;
A
#
# COMPACT_ATOMS: atom_id res chain seq x y z
N MET A 1 14.00 -0.33 68.13
CA MET A 1 14.67 -0.77 69.37
C MET A 1 14.52 0.30 70.43
N ALA A 2 14.68 -0.05 71.71
CA ALA A 2 14.52 0.88 72.82
C ALA A 2 15.56 2.01 72.74
N THR A 3 15.13 3.24 73.02
CA THR A 3 16.02 4.40 73.04
C THR A 3 16.59 4.58 74.44
N ILE A 4 17.92 4.65 74.56
CA ILE A 4 18.59 4.91 75.84
C ILE A 4 19.28 6.27 75.80
N THR A 5 18.88 7.16 76.70
CA THR A 5 19.51 8.49 76.87
C THR A 5 20.36 8.50 78.14
N ARG A 6 21.57 9.06 78.06
CA ARG A 6 22.53 9.10 79.17
C ARG A 6 22.48 10.44 79.89
N PHE A 7 22.41 10.39 81.21
CA PHE A 7 22.48 11.57 82.09
C PHE A 7 23.38 11.27 83.29
N GLY A 8 24.69 11.48 83.11
CA GLY A 8 25.68 11.14 84.14
C GLY A 8 25.65 9.66 84.49
N VAL A 9 25.41 9.34 85.77
CA VAL A 9 25.33 7.96 86.29
C VAL A 9 23.97 7.30 86.04
N LEU A 10 22.94 8.08 85.70
CA LEU A 10 21.60 7.59 85.40
C LEU A 10 21.39 7.47 83.90
N ARG A 11 20.57 6.51 83.51
CA ARG A 11 20.13 6.33 82.13
C ARG A 11 18.62 6.31 82.09
N HIS A 12 18.06 6.89 81.03
CA HIS A 12 16.64 6.86 80.77
C HIS A 12 16.38 5.91 79.60
N LEU A 13 15.57 4.89 79.82
CA LEU A 13 15.08 3.99 78.78
C LEU A 13 13.70 4.46 78.33
N ARG A 14 13.47 4.52 77.02
CA ARG A 14 12.15 4.69 76.40
C ARG A 14 11.92 3.58 75.39
N ALA A 15 10.91 2.76 75.61
CA ALA A 15 10.45 1.75 74.68
C ALA A 15 9.20 2.23 73.92
N GLU A 16 9.06 1.75 72.69
CA GLU A 16 7.85 1.99 71.89
C GLU A 16 6.74 0.97 72.28
N PRO A 17 5.46 1.23 71.96
CA PRO A 17 4.34 0.35 72.35
C PRO A 17 4.45 -1.09 71.83
N ASN A 18 5.15 -1.31 70.72
CA ASN A 18 5.41 -2.64 70.16
C ASN A 18 6.65 -3.33 70.77
N GLN A 19 7.27 -2.74 71.79
CA GLN A 19 8.46 -3.25 72.45
C GLN A 19 8.15 -3.53 73.93
N HIS A 20 8.21 -4.80 74.31
CA HIS A 20 8.05 -5.22 75.69
C HIS A 20 9.41 -5.28 76.39
N ILE A 21 9.55 -4.55 77.49
CA ILE A 21 10.78 -4.50 78.28
C ILE A 21 10.64 -5.37 79.51
N LEU A 22 11.65 -6.19 79.76
CA LEU A 22 11.85 -6.91 81.01
C LEU A 22 13.10 -6.37 81.70
N HIS A 23 12.93 -5.85 82.91
CA HIS A 23 14.01 -5.29 83.72
C HIS A 23 14.25 -6.17 84.94
N PHE A 24 15.44 -6.73 85.00
CA PHE A 24 15.93 -7.53 86.11
C PHE A 24 16.90 -6.73 86.97
N LYS A 25 16.73 -6.86 88.29
CA LYS A 25 17.62 -6.28 89.29
C LYS A 25 17.91 -7.36 90.33
N ASN A 26 19.20 -7.59 90.63
CA ASN A 26 19.64 -8.64 91.56
C ASN A 26 19.01 -10.02 91.25
N GLY A 27 18.92 -10.38 89.98
CA GLY A 27 18.35 -11.66 89.52
C GLY A 27 16.82 -11.75 89.52
N HIS A 28 16.09 -10.72 89.96
CA HIS A 28 14.63 -10.74 90.03
C HIS A 28 14.01 -9.79 89.00
N LEU A 29 12.87 -10.18 88.42
CA LEU A 29 12.11 -9.33 87.50
C LEU A 29 11.48 -8.18 88.30
N SER A 30 12.04 -6.98 88.18
CA SER A 30 11.60 -5.79 88.90
C SER A 30 10.55 -4.99 88.13
N ARG A 31 10.58 -5.00 86.79
CA ARG A 31 9.64 -4.25 85.95
C ARG A 31 9.41 -4.96 84.63
N SER A 32 8.17 -4.95 84.16
CA SER A 32 7.74 -5.59 82.91
C SER A 32 6.64 -4.76 82.27
N GLY A 33 6.73 -4.48 80.97
CA GLY A 33 5.67 -3.79 80.24
C GLY A 33 6.07 -3.32 78.85
N ALA A 34 5.05 -3.10 78.01
CA ALA A 34 5.21 -2.53 76.67
C ALA A 34 5.15 -0.99 76.69
N GLY A 35 5.94 -0.33 75.84
CA GLY A 35 5.93 1.14 75.74
C GLY A 35 6.39 1.89 76.99
N VAL A 36 7.14 1.23 77.87
CA VAL A 36 7.56 1.80 79.14
C VAL A 36 8.68 2.84 78.98
N ALA A 37 8.63 3.88 79.81
CA ALA A 37 9.70 4.86 79.94
C ALA A 37 10.11 4.99 81.41
N TYR A 38 11.39 4.82 81.74
CA TYR A 38 11.88 4.91 83.12
C TYR A 38 13.39 5.13 83.23
N TRP A 39 13.81 5.60 84.40
CA TRP A 39 15.21 5.77 84.79
C TRP A 39 15.79 4.51 85.42
N PHE A 40 17.05 4.19 85.12
CA PHE A 40 17.76 3.04 85.68
C PHE A 40 19.25 3.31 85.90
N LEU A 41 19.85 2.52 86.81
CA LEU A 41 21.30 2.47 87.02
C LEU A 41 21.89 1.30 86.24
N PRO A 42 22.83 1.54 85.30
CA PRO A 42 23.32 0.52 84.37
C PRO A 42 24.08 -0.64 85.03
N LEU A 43 24.80 -0.39 86.13
CA LEU A 43 25.61 -1.44 86.80
C LEU A 43 24.76 -2.50 87.53
N SER A 44 23.51 -2.18 87.85
CA SER A 44 22.61 -3.06 88.60
C SER A 44 21.45 -3.62 87.77
N ALA A 45 21.37 -3.24 86.50
CA ALA A 45 20.22 -3.49 85.63
C ALA A 45 20.61 -4.44 84.50
N ALA A 46 19.90 -5.57 84.40
CA ALA A 46 19.86 -6.38 83.20
C ALA A 46 18.50 -6.16 82.52
N MET A 47 18.49 -5.92 81.22
CA MET A 47 17.28 -5.59 80.49
C MET A 47 17.18 -6.44 79.24
N ALA A 48 15.97 -6.90 78.94
CA ALA A 48 15.65 -7.58 77.69
C ALA A 48 14.52 -6.85 76.98
N GLN A 49 14.60 -6.77 75.66
CA GLN A 49 13.57 -6.18 74.81
C GLN A 49 13.01 -7.25 73.87
N VAL A 50 11.72 -7.54 74.03
CA VAL A 50 10.99 -8.53 73.24
C VAL A 50 10.00 -7.80 72.33
N PRO A 51 9.97 -8.09 71.02
CA PRO A 51 8.95 -7.55 70.14
C PRO A 51 7.59 -8.22 70.46
N VAL A 52 6.54 -7.42 70.59
CA VAL A 52 5.15 -7.92 70.77
C VAL A 52 4.33 -7.84 69.48
N GLU A 53 4.91 -7.29 68.42
CA GLU A 53 4.39 -7.36 67.05
C GLU A 53 4.62 -8.75 66.43
N ASP A 54 3.90 -9.01 65.35
CA ASP A 54 4.08 -10.23 64.57
C ASP A 54 5.44 -10.18 63.87
N CYS A 55 6.26 -11.17 64.14
CA CYS A 55 7.58 -11.33 63.59
C CYS A 55 7.53 -12.31 62.42
N GLN A 56 8.18 -11.97 61.31
CA GLN A 56 8.33 -12.88 60.17
C GLN A 56 9.77 -13.36 60.10
N THR A 57 9.94 -14.64 59.76
CA THR A 57 11.25 -15.22 59.54
C THR A 57 11.21 -16.23 58.42
N THR A 58 12.20 -16.17 57.55
CA THR A 58 12.30 -17.02 56.37
C THR A 58 13.51 -17.92 56.48
N PHE A 59 13.34 -19.20 56.17
CA PHE A 59 14.41 -20.20 56.14
C PHE A 59 14.21 -21.17 54.97
N VAL A 60 15.29 -21.86 54.61
CA VAL A 60 15.29 -22.82 53.50
C VAL A 60 15.52 -24.23 54.03
N LEU A 61 14.64 -25.14 53.66
CA LEU A 61 14.73 -26.57 53.94
C LEU A 61 15.33 -27.26 52.72
N ASN A 62 16.47 -27.94 52.88
CA ASN A 62 17.07 -28.72 51.81
C ASN A 62 16.75 -30.20 52.05
N GLU A 63 15.91 -30.77 51.20
CA GLU A 63 15.42 -32.15 51.33
C GLU A 63 15.57 -32.90 50.01
N ARG A 64 15.25 -34.19 50.04
CA ARG A 64 15.37 -35.10 48.89
C ARG A 64 14.04 -35.76 48.60
N SER A 65 13.62 -35.76 47.34
CA SER A 65 12.41 -36.41 46.87
C SER A 65 12.54 -37.94 46.81
N ALA A 66 11.42 -38.62 46.55
CA ALA A 66 11.37 -40.08 46.38
C ALA A 66 12.25 -40.59 45.22
N ASP A 67 12.37 -39.80 44.14
CA ASP A 67 13.26 -40.05 43.00
C ASP A 67 14.70 -39.57 43.24
N PHE A 68 15.07 -39.38 44.52
CA PHE A 68 16.43 -39.08 44.93
C PHE A 68 16.99 -37.75 44.38
N GLN A 69 16.12 -36.79 44.04
CA GLN A 69 16.50 -35.46 43.60
C GLN A 69 16.53 -34.49 44.77
N SER A 70 17.56 -33.64 44.82
CA SER A 70 17.66 -32.58 45.83
C SER A 70 16.76 -31.41 45.46
N LEU A 71 15.99 -30.93 46.44
CA LEU A 71 15.14 -29.75 46.30
C LEU A 71 15.19 -28.87 47.57
N SER A 72 15.04 -27.58 47.36
CA SER A 72 14.97 -26.56 48.40
C SER A 72 13.53 -26.05 48.53
N VAL A 73 13.05 -25.96 49.76
CA VAL A 73 11.74 -25.41 50.10
C VAL A 73 11.97 -24.16 50.94
N GLN A 74 11.65 -23.00 50.38
CA GLN A 74 11.70 -21.74 51.10
C GLN A 74 10.39 -21.55 51.88
N VAL A 75 10.52 -21.41 53.20
CA VAL A 75 9.38 -21.28 54.12
C VAL A 75 9.49 -19.97 54.87
N SER A 76 8.38 -19.22 54.89
CA SER A 76 8.21 -18.03 55.69
C SER A 76 7.22 -18.31 56.81
N VAL A 77 7.68 -18.13 58.05
CA VAL A 77 6.87 -18.31 59.26
C VAL A 77 6.63 -16.95 59.88
N THR A 78 5.35 -16.61 60.04
CA THR A 78 4.89 -15.47 60.84
C THR A 78 4.47 -16.00 62.19
N TYR A 79 5.08 -15.48 63.24
CA TYR A 79 4.82 -15.86 64.61
C TYR A 79 4.76 -14.62 65.49
N ARG A 80 4.18 -14.76 66.67
CA ARG A 80 4.21 -13.72 67.69
C ARG A 80 4.72 -14.26 69.00
N ILE A 81 5.31 -13.38 69.80
CA ILE A 81 5.75 -13.72 71.15
C ILE A 81 4.59 -13.41 72.10
N ALA A 82 3.84 -14.44 72.46
CA ALA A 82 2.65 -14.32 73.31
C ALA A 82 3.01 -14.12 74.79
N ASP A 83 4.12 -14.73 75.25
CA ASP A 83 4.62 -14.57 76.62
C ASP A 83 6.10 -14.12 76.59
N PRO A 84 6.36 -12.81 76.71
CA PRO A 84 7.71 -12.26 76.70
C PRO A 84 8.61 -12.82 77.81
N VAL A 85 8.05 -13.17 78.97
CA VAL A 85 8.83 -13.68 80.11
C VAL A 85 9.35 -15.08 79.82
N LYS A 86 8.49 -15.97 79.28
CA LYS A 86 8.91 -17.30 78.84
C LYS A 86 9.91 -17.25 77.70
N ALA A 87 9.69 -16.37 76.72
CA ALA A 87 10.59 -16.21 75.59
C ALA A 87 12.00 -15.79 76.02
N CYS A 88 12.10 -14.83 76.95
CA CYS A 88 13.39 -14.39 77.49
C CYS A 88 14.13 -15.45 78.32
N ALA A 89 13.41 -16.42 78.91
CA ALA A 89 14.05 -17.51 79.64
C ALA A 89 14.74 -18.52 78.71
N ARG A 90 14.36 -18.56 77.43
CA ARG A 90 14.87 -19.52 76.43
C ARG A 90 15.78 -18.87 75.39
N VAL A 91 15.47 -17.63 75.01
CA VAL A 91 16.19 -16.87 73.98
C VAL A 91 16.69 -15.57 74.59
N ASN A 92 17.96 -15.26 74.33
CA ASN A 92 18.61 -14.08 74.87
C ASN A 92 18.20 -12.80 74.09
N PHE A 93 17.20 -12.11 74.62
CA PHE A 93 16.76 -10.79 74.14
C PHE A 93 17.44 -9.61 74.86
N THR A 94 18.59 -9.85 75.51
CA THR A 94 19.30 -8.82 76.27
C THR A 94 19.65 -7.64 75.37
N ILE A 95 19.34 -6.44 75.84
CA ILE A 95 19.78 -5.19 75.21
C ILE A 95 20.96 -4.60 75.98
N ASP A 96 21.91 -4.03 75.25
CA ASP A 96 22.99 -3.29 75.87
C ASP A 96 22.45 -2.01 76.49
N GLY A 97 22.77 -1.80 77.77
CA GLY A 97 22.28 -0.67 78.54
C GLY A 97 22.83 0.68 78.08
N ASN A 98 23.77 0.75 77.12
CA ASN A 98 24.35 1.99 76.59
C ASN A 98 23.73 2.42 75.26
N THR A 99 23.35 1.46 74.43
CA THR A 99 22.94 1.62 73.02
C THR A 99 21.48 1.24 72.79
N GLY A 100 20.91 0.37 73.62
CA GLY A 100 19.55 -0.15 73.45
C GLY A 100 19.44 -1.22 72.35
N LEU A 101 20.57 -1.64 71.77
CA LEU A 101 20.62 -2.70 70.75
C LEU A 101 20.72 -4.08 71.41
N TRP A 102 20.24 -5.11 70.71
CA TRP A 102 20.42 -6.48 71.20
C TRP A 102 21.91 -6.86 71.22
N VAL A 103 22.31 -7.54 72.30
CA VAL A 103 23.66 -8.07 72.48
C VAL A 103 23.90 -9.29 71.57
N GLN A 104 22.84 -10.03 71.28
CA GLN A 104 22.84 -11.19 70.38
C GLN A 104 21.82 -11.00 69.26
N ARG A 105 21.64 -12.02 68.42
CA ARG A 105 20.68 -12.02 67.31
C ARG A 105 19.50 -12.94 67.64
N PRO A 106 18.58 -12.55 68.54
CA PRO A 106 17.53 -13.43 69.03
C PRO A 106 16.58 -13.90 67.93
N LEU A 107 16.32 -13.05 66.92
CA LEU A 107 15.45 -13.42 65.79
C LEU A 107 16.09 -14.49 64.89
N GLU A 108 17.42 -14.50 64.73
CA GLU A 108 18.13 -15.57 64.00
C GLU A 108 18.10 -16.90 64.79
N ASN A 109 18.17 -16.82 66.12
CA ASN A 109 18.00 -18.01 66.96
C ASN A 109 16.58 -18.58 66.84
N LEU A 110 15.56 -17.72 66.80
CA LEU A 110 14.19 -18.13 66.53
C LEU A 110 14.03 -18.70 65.11
N ALA A 111 14.69 -18.13 64.11
CA ALA A 111 14.75 -18.69 62.75
C ALA A 111 15.24 -20.14 62.76
N THR A 112 16.32 -20.38 63.50
CA THR A 112 16.93 -21.71 63.64
C THR A 112 16.00 -22.67 64.37
N PHE A 113 15.29 -22.21 65.41
CA PHE A 113 14.28 -23.01 66.11
C PHE A 113 13.15 -23.46 65.18
N TRP A 114 12.55 -22.53 64.43
CA TRP A 114 11.47 -22.86 63.48
C TRP A 114 11.95 -23.78 62.37
N LEU A 115 13.17 -23.55 61.85
CA LEU A 115 13.81 -24.43 60.89
C LEU A 115 13.93 -25.86 61.42
N GLN A 116 14.56 -26.03 62.60
CA GLN A 116 14.79 -27.34 63.20
C GLN A 116 13.49 -28.10 63.47
N ARG A 117 12.42 -27.39 63.84
CA ARG A 117 11.12 -28.01 64.08
C ARG A 117 10.40 -28.42 62.80
N SER A 118 10.64 -27.71 61.71
CA SER A 118 10.03 -27.96 60.41
C SER A 118 10.68 -29.12 59.64
N VAL A 119 11.99 -29.34 59.82
CA VAL A 119 12.78 -30.34 59.07
C VAL A 119 12.17 -31.75 59.09
N PRO A 120 11.83 -32.37 60.24
CA PRO A 120 11.34 -33.75 60.25
C PRO A 120 10.05 -33.96 59.44
N THR A 121 9.11 -33.02 59.58
CA THR A 121 7.82 -33.05 58.89
C THR A 121 8.00 -32.83 57.39
N ALA A 122 8.79 -31.83 57.00
CA ALA A 122 9.10 -31.56 55.61
C ALA A 122 9.79 -32.77 54.94
N ARG A 123 10.80 -33.35 55.60
CA ARG A 123 11.49 -34.54 55.12
C ARG A 123 10.56 -35.71 54.91
N SER A 124 9.72 -36.03 55.90
CA SER A 124 8.79 -37.16 55.82
C SER A 124 7.82 -37.01 54.66
N HIS A 125 7.38 -35.78 54.38
CA HIS A 125 6.41 -35.49 53.32
C HIS A 125 7.06 -35.49 51.94
N ILE A 126 8.21 -34.82 51.81
CA ILE A 126 8.95 -34.69 50.54
C ILE A 126 9.51 -36.04 50.09
N ALA A 127 9.99 -36.87 51.01
CA ALA A 127 10.53 -38.20 50.68
C ALA A 127 9.48 -39.16 50.09
N GLN A 128 8.19 -38.84 50.18
CA GLN A 128 7.09 -39.63 49.59
C GLN A 128 6.63 -39.10 48.23
N MET A 129 7.14 -37.94 47.80
CA MET A 129 6.75 -37.28 46.55
C MET A 129 7.88 -37.37 45.52
N ASN A 130 7.52 -37.58 44.25
CA ASN A 130 8.46 -37.38 43.15
C ASN A 130 8.68 -35.87 42.94
N LEU A 131 9.81 -35.49 42.35
CA LEU A 131 10.15 -34.08 42.12
C LEU A 131 9.06 -33.29 41.39
N GLN A 132 8.44 -33.87 40.35
CA GLN A 132 7.39 -33.20 39.59
C GLN A 132 6.14 -32.91 40.45
N ASP A 133 5.74 -33.85 41.30
CA ASP A 133 4.57 -33.69 42.18
C ASP A 133 4.87 -32.68 43.29
N ALA A 134 6.08 -32.71 43.85
CA ALA A 134 6.53 -31.73 44.82
C ALA A 134 6.51 -30.30 44.24
N MET A 135 6.91 -30.10 42.98
CA MET A 135 6.86 -28.79 42.32
C MET A 135 5.44 -28.34 41.95
N ARG A 136 4.55 -29.26 41.57
CA ARG A 136 3.19 -28.91 41.12
C ARG A 136 2.19 -28.74 42.26
N HIS A 137 2.24 -29.62 43.26
CA HIS A 137 1.23 -29.72 44.32
C HIS A 137 1.83 -29.72 45.73
N GLY A 138 3.17 -29.75 45.85
CA GLY A 138 3.84 -29.85 47.14
C GLY A 138 3.67 -28.64 48.05
N SER A 139 3.48 -27.43 47.51
CA SER A 139 3.38 -26.20 48.32
C SER A 139 2.22 -26.23 49.32
N ASP A 140 0.99 -26.53 48.86
CA ASP A 140 -0.16 -26.59 49.76
C ASP A 140 -0.08 -27.77 50.72
N SER A 141 0.37 -28.93 50.23
CA SER A 141 0.44 -30.17 51.01
C SER A 141 1.48 -30.10 52.13
N ILE A 142 2.70 -29.62 51.82
CA ILE A 142 3.77 -29.42 52.80
C ILE A 142 3.36 -28.31 53.79
N ARG A 143 2.71 -27.23 53.33
CA ARG A 143 2.22 -26.16 54.21
C ARG A 143 1.26 -26.70 55.25
N GLN A 144 0.25 -27.47 54.83
CA GLN A 144 -0.74 -28.05 55.73
C GLN A 144 -0.09 -28.98 56.77
N ALA A 145 0.82 -29.84 56.34
CA ALA A 145 1.54 -30.74 57.23
C ALA A 145 2.38 -29.98 58.28
N LEU A 146 3.11 -28.94 57.85
CA LEU A 146 3.90 -28.09 58.75
C LEU A 146 3.02 -27.33 59.75
N VAL A 147 1.95 -26.69 59.29
CA VAL A 147 1.02 -25.96 60.17
C VAL A 147 0.40 -26.89 61.20
N GLN A 148 -0.03 -28.09 60.79
CA GLN A 148 -0.60 -29.07 61.70
C GLN A 148 0.43 -29.50 62.76
N GLN A 149 1.65 -29.85 62.35
CA GLN A 149 2.69 -30.30 63.29
C GLN A 149 3.13 -29.19 64.24
N LEU A 150 3.34 -27.96 63.76
CA LEU A 150 3.75 -26.82 64.59
C LEU A 150 2.66 -26.38 65.57
N ASN A 151 1.38 -26.54 65.22
CA ASN A 151 0.27 -26.28 66.15
C ASN A 151 0.13 -27.38 67.22
N GLN A 152 0.54 -28.61 66.92
CA GLN A 152 0.52 -29.74 67.88
C GLN A 152 1.78 -29.81 68.74
N ASP A 153 2.78 -29.00 68.43
CA ASP A 153 4.03 -28.95 69.15
C ASP A 153 3.89 -28.22 70.50
N SER A 154 4.12 -28.95 71.60
CA SER A 154 4.11 -28.40 72.96
C SER A 154 5.27 -27.45 73.28
N GLU A 155 6.38 -27.50 72.54
CA GLU A 155 7.54 -26.64 72.77
C GLU A 155 7.29 -25.18 72.36
N VAL A 156 6.52 -24.96 71.28
CA VAL A 156 6.15 -23.60 70.80
C VAL A 156 5.52 -22.75 71.91
N PRO A 157 4.40 -23.16 72.56
CA PRO A 157 3.81 -22.40 73.67
C PRO A 157 4.68 -22.42 74.93
N THR A 158 5.50 -23.47 75.14
CA THR A 158 6.44 -23.54 76.28
C THR A 158 7.54 -22.49 76.17
N MET A 159 7.98 -22.16 74.95
CA MET A 159 8.89 -21.05 74.66
C MET A 159 8.19 -19.67 74.68
N GLY A 160 6.87 -19.60 74.89
CA GLY A 160 6.11 -18.35 74.85
C GLY A 160 5.84 -17.84 73.44
N LEU A 161 5.97 -18.70 72.42
CA LEU A 161 5.72 -18.37 71.02
C LEU A 161 4.32 -18.83 70.61
N GLN A 162 3.78 -18.18 69.59
CA GLN A 162 2.53 -18.57 68.94
C GLN A 162 2.69 -18.45 67.43
N LEU A 163 2.32 -19.51 66.70
CA LEU A 163 2.26 -19.49 65.25
C LEU A 163 1.07 -18.64 64.79
N VAL A 164 1.31 -17.70 63.87
CA VAL A 164 0.26 -16.87 63.25
C VAL A 164 -0.06 -17.41 61.87
N SER A 165 0.96 -17.59 61.02
CA SER A 165 0.80 -18.15 59.69
C SER A 165 2.11 -18.77 59.19
N LEU A 166 1.99 -19.72 58.26
CA LEU A 166 3.13 -20.31 57.57
C LEU A 166 2.84 -20.32 56.08
N VAL A 167 3.80 -19.86 55.29
CA VAL A 167 3.73 -19.82 53.83
C VAL A 167 4.94 -20.54 53.25
N ILE A 168 4.71 -21.28 52.17
CA ILE A 168 5.78 -21.82 51.34
C ILE A 168 5.95 -20.87 50.17
N ASP A 169 7.06 -20.15 50.16
CA ASP A 169 7.34 -19.10 49.18
C ASP A 169 7.72 -19.71 47.83
N HIS A 170 8.56 -20.75 47.87
CA HIS A 170 9.11 -21.36 46.66
C HIS A 170 9.58 -22.79 46.93
N ILE A 171 9.42 -23.66 45.92
CA ILE A 171 10.00 -25.00 45.89
C ILE A 171 10.84 -25.10 44.62
N ALA A 172 12.16 -25.25 44.78
CA ALA A 172 13.10 -25.30 43.67
C ALA A 172 13.88 -26.62 43.69
N PRO A 173 14.07 -27.29 42.54
CA PRO A 173 15.09 -28.33 42.44
C PRO A 173 16.50 -27.72 42.51
N ALA A 174 17.52 -28.56 42.65
CA ALA A 174 18.90 -28.14 42.42
C ALA A 174 19.08 -27.51 41.03
N ALA A 175 19.91 -26.46 40.93
CA ALA A 175 20.05 -25.64 39.72
C ALA A 175 20.37 -26.44 38.43
N GLU A 176 21.15 -27.52 38.54
CA GLU A 176 21.46 -28.40 37.41
C GLU A 176 20.21 -29.13 36.89
N VAL A 177 19.39 -29.64 37.82
CA VAL A 177 18.12 -30.33 37.51
C VAL A 177 17.09 -29.34 37.00
N GLU A 178 17.02 -28.14 37.58
CA GLU A 178 16.14 -27.07 37.08
C GLU A 178 16.46 -26.73 35.62
N LYS A 179 17.75 -26.55 35.31
CA LYS A 179 18.21 -26.28 33.95
C LYS A 179 17.85 -27.44 33.01
N ALA A 180 18.03 -28.68 33.45
CA ALA A 180 17.66 -29.86 32.68
C ALA A 180 16.15 -29.93 32.41
N LEU A 181 15.31 -29.62 33.41
CA LEU A 181 13.84 -29.60 33.27
C LEU A 181 13.35 -28.48 32.34
N GLN A 182 14.08 -27.36 32.25
CA GLN A 182 13.73 -26.25 31.36
C GLN A 182 14.09 -26.52 29.89
N THR A 183 15.05 -27.41 29.60
CA THR A 183 15.56 -27.65 28.24
C THR A 183 14.47 -28.09 27.25
N PRO A 184 13.64 -29.12 27.52
CA PRO A 184 12.60 -29.54 26.56
C PRO A 184 11.57 -28.44 26.28
N ALA A 185 11.22 -27.66 27.31
CA ALA A 185 10.32 -26.53 27.15
C ALA A 185 10.93 -25.45 26.25
N ARG A 186 12.22 -25.10 26.46
CA ARG A 186 12.96 -24.16 25.61
C ARG A 186 13.05 -24.65 24.16
N GLU A 187 13.39 -25.91 23.95
CA GLU A 187 13.46 -26.52 22.62
C GLU A 187 12.09 -26.49 21.92
N SER A 188 11.00 -26.80 22.64
CA SER A 188 9.65 -26.74 22.08
C SER A 188 9.23 -25.32 21.67
N ILE A 189 9.64 -24.30 22.43
CA ILE A 189 9.38 -22.89 22.11
C ILE A 189 10.19 -22.48 20.87
N GLN A 190 11.45 -22.91 20.80
CA GLN A 190 12.31 -22.64 19.65
C GLN A 190 11.78 -23.31 18.38
N ALA A 191 11.37 -24.59 18.46
CA ALA A 191 10.76 -25.30 17.34
C ALA A 191 9.49 -24.61 16.84
N LYS A 192 8.62 -24.11 17.74
CA LYS A 192 7.43 -23.33 17.35
C LYS A 192 7.77 -22.00 16.70
N ALA A 193 8.85 -21.34 17.16
CA ALA A 193 9.33 -20.11 16.55
C ALA A 193 9.85 -20.37 15.13
N ASP A 194 10.63 -21.43 14.93
CA ASP A 194 11.14 -21.84 13.63
C ASP A 194 10.01 -22.24 12.67
N GLU A 195 8.99 -22.96 13.17
CA GLU A 195 7.78 -23.28 12.42
C GLU A 195 7.05 -22.01 11.97
N ALA A 196 6.86 -21.04 12.87
CA ALA A 196 6.23 -19.77 12.53
C ALA A 196 7.03 -18.97 11.48
N ILE A 197 8.37 -19.01 11.55
CA ILE A 197 9.24 -18.39 10.54
C ILE A 197 9.07 -19.10 9.20
N PHE A 198 9.06 -20.43 9.19
CA PHE A 198 8.87 -21.23 7.99
C PHE A 198 7.50 -20.95 7.34
N GLN A 199 6.41 -20.96 8.12
CA GLN A 199 5.07 -20.65 7.64
C GLN A 199 4.98 -19.25 7.02
N ARG A 200 5.59 -18.24 7.66
CA ARG A 200 5.66 -16.87 7.11
C ARG A 200 6.42 -16.83 5.78
N ARG A 201 7.54 -17.56 5.66
CA ARG A 201 8.31 -17.66 4.41
C ARG A 201 7.52 -18.37 3.31
N ALA A 202 6.85 -19.47 3.63
CA ALA A 202 6.01 -20.20 2.69
C ALA A 202 4.90 -19.31 2.14
N LEU A 203 4.18 -18.59 3.01
CA LEU A 203 3.14 -17.64 2.61
C LEU A 203 3.70 -16.50 1.73
N ALA A 204 4.88 -15.97 2.05
CA ALA A 204 5.51 -14.93 1.25
C ALA A 204 5.84 -15.44 -0.18
N VAL A 205 6.38 -16.65 -0.30
CA VAL A 205 6.69 -17.28 -1.60
C VAL A 205 5.41 -17.58 -2.39
N GLU A 206 4.35 -18.09 -1.74
CA GLU A 206 3.06 -18.29 -2.39
C GLU A 206 2.47 -16.98 -2.91
N LYS A 207 2.56 -15.90 -2.13
CA LYS A 207 2.13 -14.57 -2.56
C LYS A 207 2.96 -14.05 -3.72
N GLU A 208 4.28 -14.22 -3.70
CA GLU A 208 5.16 -13.83 -4.80
C GLU A 208 4.84 -14.60 -6.08
N ARG A 209 4.59 -15.91 -5.97
CA ARG A 209 4.16 -16.74 -7.10
C ARG A 209 2.81 -16.25 -7.65
N ALA A 210 1.83 -16.00 -6.78
CA ALA A 210 0.52 -15.49 -7.20
C ALA A 210 0.62 -14.11 -7.86
N ILE A 211 1.49 -13.23 -7.38
CA ILE A 211 1.75 -11.93 -8.01
C ILE A 211 2.32 -12.13 -9.43
N LYS A 212 3.35 -12.98 -9.58
CA LYS A 212 3.94 -13.28 -10.90
C LYS A 212 2.94 -13.90 -11.88
N GLU A 213 2.08 -14.81 -11.41
CA GLU A 213 1.03 -15.41 -12.24
C GLU A 213 -0.01 -14.36 -12.68
N ASN A 214 -0.40 -13.44 -11.79
CA ASN A 214 -1.30 -12.34 -12.13
C ASN A 214 -0.66 -11.31 -13.09
N GLU A 215 0.62 -11.00 -12.90
CA GLU A 215 1.38 -10.12 -13.80
C GLU A 215 1.44 -10.71 -15.22
N LEU A 216 1.79 -11.99 -15.34
CA LEU A 216 1.85 -12.68 -16.63
C LEU A 216 0.47 -12.78 -17.30
N ALA A 217 -0.60 -13.02 -16.53
CA ALA A 217 -1.97 -12.98 -17.05
C ALA A 217 -2.35 -11.58 -17.57
N THR A 218 -1.95 -10.53 -16.85
CA THR A 218 -2.20 -9.13 -17.25
C THR A 218 -1.44 -8.79 -18.54
N GLU A 219 -0.19 -9.21 -18.67
CA GLU A 219 0.60 -9.05 -19.90
C GLU A 219 -0.05 -9.74 -21.10
N LEU A 220 -0.52 -10.99 -20.93
CA LEU A 220 -1.25 -11.72 -21.97
C LEU A 220 -2.53 -11.02 -22.40
N GLU A 221 -3.29 -10.46 -21.45
CA GLU A 221 -4.50 -9.69 -21.78
C GLU A 221 -4.19 -8.40 -22.54
N LEU A 222 -3.11 -7.70 -22.17
CA LEU A 222 -2.65 -6.51 -22.87
C LEU A 222 -2.24 -6.83 -24.31
N GLU A 223 -1.45 -7.90 -24.51
CA GLU A 223 -1.06 -8.35 -25.87
C GLU A 223 -2.28 -8.73 -26.72
N ARG A 224 -3.27 -9.44 -26.17
CA ARG A 224 -4.53 -9.75 -26.89
C ARG A 224 -5.28 -8.48 -27.29
N LYS A 225 -5.38 -7.49 -26.39
CA LYS A 225 -6.00 -6.20 -26.70
C LYS A 225 -5.22 -5.45 -27.78
N GLN A 226 -3.90 -5.52 -27.75
CA GLN A 226 -3.04 -4.90 -28.74
C GLN A 226 -3.21 -5.55 -30.11
N GLU A 227 -3.28 -6.88 -30.19
CA GLU A 227 -3.58 -7.60 -31.44
C GLU A 227 -4.94 -7.18 -32.01
N MET A 228 -5.99 -7.13 -31.17
CA MET A 228 -7.32 -6.68 -31.60
C MET A 228 -7.31 -5.23 -32.11
N LEU A 229 -6.58 -4.35 -31.44
CA LEU A 229 -6.45 -2.95 -31.82
C LEU A 229 -5.68 -2.77 -33.14
N ILE A 230 -4.64 -3.57 -33.38
CA ILE A 230 -3.92 -3.58 -34.66
C ILE A 230 -4.84 -4.07 -35.79
N LYS A 231 -5.60 -5.16 -35.57
CA LYS A 231 -6.57 -5.66 -36.57
C LYS A 231 -7.63 -4.60 -36.91
N SER A 232 -8.25 -3.99 -35.89
CA SER A 232 -9.25 -2.95 -36.08
C SER A 232 -8.67 -1.72 -36.80
N ARG A 233 -7.45 -1.30 -36.47
CA ARG A 233 -6.76 -0.21 -37.20
C ARG A 233 -6.49 -0.58 -38.66
N GLY A 234 -6.10 -1.82 -38.94
CA GLY A 234 -5.91 -2.33 -40.30
C GLY A 234 -7.21 -2.32 -41.12
N GLU A 235 -8.31 -2.80 -40.53
CA GLU A 235 -9.64 -2.77 -41.16
C GLU A 235 -10.13 -1.35 -41.40
N ASN A 236 -9.96 -0.45 -40.42
CA ASN A 236 -10.31 0.96 -40.56
C ASN A 236 -9.49 1.64 -41.67
N ALA A 237 -8.18 1.37 -41.74
CA ALA A 237 -7.32 1.90 -42.79
C ALA A 237 -7.74 1.40 -44.19
N LEU A 238 -8.06 0.11 -44.33
CA LEU A 238 -8.59 -0.45 -45.59
C LEU A 238 -9.93 0.17 -45.97
N SER A 239 -10.83 0.35 -45.00
CA SER A 239 -12.13 1.00 -45.21
C SER A 239 -11.94 2.45 -45.67
N GLN A 240 -11.02 3.19 -45.06
CA GLN A 240 -10.74 4.58 -45.42
C GLN A 240 -10.13 4.70 -46.82
N VAL A 241 -9.21 3.80 -47.19
CA VAL A 241 -8.69 3.74 -48.57
C VAL A 241 -9.80 3.43 -49.58
N ARG A 242 -10.70 2.47 -49.27
CA ARG A 242 -11.84 2.14 -50.14
C ARG A 242 -12.82 3.31 -50.29
N GLN A 243 -13.13 4.01 -49.19
CA GLN A 243 -13.98 5.20 -49.21
C GLN A 243 -13.37 6.33 -50.03
N ASN A 244 -12.07 6.58 -49.86
CA ASN A 244 -11.36 7.59 -50.66
C ASN A 244 -11.33 7.21 -52.15
N ALA A 245 -11.11 5.93 -52.49
CA ALA A 245 -11.15 5.46 -53.86
C ALA A 245 -12.55 5.58 -54.49
N ALA A 246 -13.61 5.25 -53.74
CA ALA A 246 -14.99 5.43 -54.18
C ALA A 246 -15.35 6.91 -54.39
N ALA A 247 -14.92 7.78 -53.48
CA ALA A 247 -15.11 9.22 -53.61
C ALA A 247 -14.38 9.80 -54.84
N GLU A 248 -13.15 9.34 -55.12
CA GLU A 248 -12.43 9.73 -56.34
C GLU A 248 -13.10 9.21 -57.62
N GLN A 249 -13.63 7.99 -57.62
CA GLN A 249 -14.41 7.47 -58.74
C GLN A 249 -15.68 8.29 -58.99
N GLU A 250 -16.39 8.67 -57.93
CA GLU A 250 -17.60 9.50 -58.03
C GLU A 250 -17.28 10.90 -58.54
N LYS A 251 -16.21 11.54 -58.05
CA LYS A 251 -15.72 12.82 -58.59
C LYS A 251 -15.38 12.71 -60.08
N THR A 252 -14.64 11.68 -60.47
CA THR A 252 -14.26 11.46 -61.87
C THR A 252 -15.50 11.26 -62.75
N ALA A 253 -16.50 10.50 -62.29
CA ALA A 253 -17.77 10.33 -63.00
C ALA A 253 -18.54 11.65 -63.13
N ALA A 254 -18.58 12.47 -62.09
CA ALA A 254 -19.21 13.79 -62.11
C ALA A 254 -18.48 14.75 -63.08
N GLU A 255 -17.14 14.68 -63.15
CA GLU A 255 -16.34 15.46 -64.11
C GLU A 255 -16.61 15.04 -65.56
N ILE A 256 -16.69 13.73 -65.83
CA ILE A 256 -17.06 13.21 -67.16
C ILE A 256 -18.46 13.70 -67.55
N GLN A 257 -19.45 13.58 -66.66
CA GLN A 257 -20.80 14.09 -66.94
C GLN A 257 -20.83 15.60 -67.20
N ARG A 258 -20.05 16.39 -66.45
CA ARG A 258 -19.91 17.84 -66.70
C ARG A 258 -19.29 18.11 -68.07
N ALA A 259 -18.23 17.38 -68.44
CA ALA A 259 -17.58 17.52 -69.74
C ALA A 259 -18.51 17.15 -70.90
N GLU A 260 -19.31 16.07 -70.77
CA GLU A 260 -20.31 15.69 -71.75
C GLU A 260 -21.41 16.74 -71.92
N MET A 261 -21.93 17.27 -70.81
CA MET A 261 -22.94 18.33 -70.83
C MET A 261 -22.41 19.59 -71.51
N HIS A 262 -21.15 19.95 -71.22
CA HIS A 262 -20.49 21.09 -71.86
C HIS A 262 -20.27 20.86 -73.37
N ALA A 263 -19.85 19.65 -73.77
CA ALA A 263 -19.70 19.28 -75.17
C ALA A 263 -21.04 19.31 -75.94
N LYS A 264 -22.12 18.81 -75.33
CA LYS A 264 -23.48 18.89 -75.89
C LYS A 264 -23.95 20.34 -76.05
N ALA A 265 -23.72 21.19 -75.05
CA ALA A 265 -24.07 22.61 -75.11
C ALA A 265 -23.30 23.34 -76.22
N LEU A 266 -22.00 23.06 -76.39
CA LEU A 266 -21.20 23.61 -77.50
C LEU A 266 -21.68 23.13 -78.87
N ALA A 267 -22.04 21.85 -79.01
CA ALA A 267 -22.58 21.31 -80.26
C ALA A 267 -23.92 21.95 -80.62
N ALA A 268 -24.82 22.11 -79.65
CA ALA A 268 -26.09 22.81 -79.84
C ALA A 268 -25.88 24.27 -80.27
N ARG A 269 -24.94 24.98 -79.64
CA ARG A 269 -24.61 26.36 -80.02
C ARG A 269 -24.10 26.46 -81.46
N ARG A 270 -23.17 25.59 -81.86
CA ARG A 270 -22.66 25.54 -83.24
C ARG A 270 -23.75 25.25 -84.27
N ALA A 271 -24.73 24.41 -83.94
CA ALA A 271 -25.84 24.12 -84.84
C ALA A 271 -26.73 25.35 -85.07
N VAL A 272 -27.05 26.10 -84.00
CA VAL A 272 -27.82 27.34 -84.08
C VAL A 272 -27.07 28.44 -84.85
N ASP A 273 -25.76 28.57 -84.62
CA ASP A 273 -24.92 29.53 -85.35
C ASP A 273 -24.89 29.19 -86.85
N ALA A 274 -24.71 27.92 -87.22
CA ALA A 274 -24.71 27.47 -88.60
C ALA A 274 -26.06 27.67 -89.31
N GLU A 275 -27.18 27.46 -88.60
CA GLU A 275 -28.52 27.72 -89.12
C GLU A 275 -28.76 29.22 -89.35
N SER A 276 -28.28 30.06 -88.42
CA SER A 276 -28.35 31.53 -88.51
C SER A 276 -27.52 32.06 -89.67
N GLU A 277 -26.30 31.54 -89.87
CA GLU A 277 -25.44 31.87 -91.01
C GLU A 277 -26.06 31.44 -92.35
N ALA A 278 -26.65 30.24 -92.41
CA ALA A 278 -27.35 29.77 -93.60
C ALA A 278 -28.58 30.63 -93.94
N ALA A 279 -29.34 31.07 -92.92
CA ALA A 279 -30.45 31.99 -93.10
C ALA A 279 -29.98 33.36 -93.61
N ALA A 280 -28.91 33.92 -93.04
CA ALA A 280 -28.31 35.19 -93.49
C ALA A 280 -27.82 35.10 -94.94
N ALA A 281 -27.17 33.99 -95.32
CA ALA A 281 -26.70 33.76 -96.68
C ALA A 281 -27.86 33.68 -97.69
N ARG A 282 -28.99 33.07 -97.33
CA ARG A 282 -30.19 33.02 -98.20
C ARG A 282 -30.81 34.39 -98.43
N VAL A 283 -30.89 35.23 -97.40
CA VAL A 283 -31.42 36.60 -97.51
C VAL A 283 -30.55 37.45 -98.42
N LEU A 284 -29.22 37.39 -98.24
CA LEU A 284 -28.27 38.10 -99.11
C LEU A 284 -28.32 37.60 -100.57
N ALA A 285 -28.44 36.29 -100.79
CA ALA A 285 -28.55 35.73 -102.13
C ALA A 285 -29.83 36.17 -102.85
N ALA A 286 -30.96 36.24 -102.14
CA ALA A 286 -32.24 36.73 -102.69
C ALA A 286 -32.15 38.21 -103.09
N ALA A 287 -31.59 39.06 -102.23
CA ALA A 287 -31.40 40.48 -102.53
C ALA A 287 -30.51 40.70 -103.77
N ARG A 288 -29.46 39.89 -103.93
CA ARG A 288 -28.55 39.95 -105.08
C ARG A 288 -29.22 39.52 -106.39
N LEU A 289 -30.16 38.58 -106.32
CA LEU A 289 -30.92 38.11 -107.47
C LEU A 289 -31.91 39.18 -107.96
N ASP A 290 -32.52 39.94 -107.05
CA ASP A 290 -33.40 41.06 -107.36
C ASP A 290 -32.64 42.24 -107.98
N GLU A 291 -31.41 42.52 -107.51
CA GLU A 291 -30.55 43.55 -108.11
C GLU A 291 -30.19 43.21 -109.57
N LEU A 292 -29.85 41.95 -109.86
CA LEU A 292 -29.56 41.49 -111.22
C LEU A 292 -30.79 41.58 -112.15
N ARG A 293 -31.98 41.31 -111.64
CA ARG A 293 -33.24 41.45 -112.40
C ARG A 293 -33.49 42.90 -112.80
N ASN A 294 -33.35 43.83 -111.86
CA ASN A 294 -33.51 45.26 -112.14
C ASN A 294 -32.50 45.75 -113.18
N GLN A 295 -31.24 45.29 -113.11
CA GLN A 295 -30.25 45.61 -114.14
C GLN A 295 -30.70 45.10 -115.51
N HIS A 296 -31.14 43.84 -115.62
CA HIS A 296 -31.57 43.25 -116.89
C HIS A 296 -32.77 43.98 -117.52
N ASP A 297 -33.73 44.45 -116.73
CA ASP A 297 -34.87 45.23 -117.22
C ASP A 297 -34.47 46.62 -117.75
N ILE A 298 -33.47 47.28 -117.13
CA ILE A 298 -32.88 48.52 -117.65
C ILE A 298 -32.25 48.28 -119.03
N TRP A 299 -31.51 47.18 -119.20
CA TRP A 299 -30.90 46.83 -120.49
C TRP A 299 -31.94 46.56 -121.59
N LYS A 300 -33.07 45.94 -121.25
CA LYS A 300 -34.10 45.54 -122.23
C LYS A 300 -34.84 46.73 -122.86
N ASN A 301 -34.96 47.85 -122.13
CA ASN A 301 -35.71 49.03 -122.56
C ASN A 301 -34.83 50.15 -123.15
N THR A 302 -33.52 49.91 -123.33
CA THR A 302 -32.59 50.92 -123.85
C THR A 302 -32.54 50.88 -125.40
N PRO A 303 -32.87 51.98 -126.11
CA PRO A 303 -32.78 52.04 -127.58
C PRO A 303 -31.36 51.77 -128.11
N LYS A 304 -31.23 51.05 -129.23
CA LYS A 304 -29.94 50.54 -129.77
C LYS A 304 -28.85 51.60 -130.00
N SER A 305 -29.20 52.86 -130.24
CA SER A 305 -28.23 53.97 -130.36
C SER A 305 -27.71 54.50 -129.02
N ALA A 306 -28.46 54.32 -127.92
CA ALA A 306 -28.07 54.73 -126.57
C ALA A 306 -27.25 53.63 -125.85
N ALA A 307 -27.52 52.36 -126.13
CA ALA A 307 -26.76 51.23 -125.58
C ALA A 307 -25.28 51.26 -125.99
N THR A 308 -24.99 51.58 -127.26
CA THR A 308 -23.60 51.75 -127.75
C THR A 308 -22.92 52.94 -127.11
N ALA A 309 -23.62 54.06 -126.90
CA ALA A 309 -23.06 55.23 -126.22
C ALA A 309 -22.73 54.94 -124.74
N LEU A 310 -23.58 54.17 -124.04
CA LEU A 310 -23.35 53.80 -122.64
C LEU A 310 -22.19 52.79 -122.49
N VAL A 311 -22.06 51.87 -123.46
CA VAL A 311 -20.92 50.93 -123.53
C VAL A 311 -19.63 51.68 -123.85
N LEU A 312 -19.65 52.65 -124.77
CA LEU A 312 -18.49 53.52 -125.05
C LEU A 312 -18.12 54.39 -123.84
N ALA A 313 -19.10 54.92 -123.10
CA ALA A 313 -18.86 55.69 -121.88
C ALA A 313 -18.25 54.83 -120.76
N ARG A 314 -18.78 53.62 -120.52
CA ARG A 314 -18.19 52.68 -119.53
C ARG A 314 -16.84 52.12 -119.96
N PHE A 315 -16.63 51.91 -121.26
CA PHE A 315 -15.32 51.53 -121.80
C PHE A 315 -14.30 52.66 -121.61
N ALA A 316 -14.70 53.92 -121.76
CA ALA A 316 -13.86 55.08 -121.47
C ALA A 316 -13.55 55.23 -119.96
N GLU A 317 -14.49 54.94 -119.06
CA GLU A 317 -14.24 54.92 -117.60
C GLU A 317 -13.21 53.84 -117.19
N HIS A 318 -13.23 52.67 -117.82
CA HIS A 318 -12.29 51.58 -117.53
C HIS A 318 -10.97 51.61 -118.33
N LEU A 319 -10.82 52.53 -119.30
CA LEU A 319 -9.58 52.68 -120.08
C LEU A 319 -8.43 53.38 -119.31
N THR A 320 -8.68 53.96 -118.14
CA THR A 320 -7.63 54.54 -117.28
C THR A 320 -6.66 53.49 -116.70
N THR A 321 -6.95 52.20 -116.85
CA THR A 321 -6.23 51.11 -116.15
C THR A 321 -5.47 50.14 -117.09
N ILE A 322 -5.39 50.40 -118.41
CA ILE A 322 -4.69 49.49 -119.35
C ILE A 322 -3.75 50.28 -120.29
N GLY A 323 -2.43 50.09 -120.10
CA GLY A 323 -1.39 50.94 -120.69
C GLY A 323 -0.95 50.65 -122.12
N HIS A 324 -1.45 49.62 -122.83
CA HIS A 324 -1.07 49.33 -124.23
C HIS A 324 -1.95 48.21 -124.83
N LEU A 325 -2.61 48.49 -125.97
CA LEU A 325 -3.38 47.53 -126.78
C LEU A 325 -2.75 47.46 -128.18
N ASN A 326 -2.05 46.37 -128.48
CA ASN A 326 -1.51 46.08 -129.81
C ASN A 326 -2.62 45.57 -130.73
N ILE A 327 -3.05 46.40 -131.68
CA ILE A 327 -4.01 46.00 -132.72
C ILE A 327 -3.19 45.60 -133.96
N THR A 328 -3.21 44.32 -134.32
CA THR A 328 -2.57 43.80 -135.54
C THR A 328 -3.40 44.16 -136.79
N PRO A 329 -2.79 44.47 -137.95
CA PRO A 329 -3.50 44.94 -139.15
C PRO A 329 -4.54 43.98 -139.74
N ASP A 330 -4.54 42.69 -139.37
CA ASP A 330 -5.48 41.71 -139.90
C ASP A 330 -6.91 41.84 -139.37
N LEU A 331 -7.14 42.46 -138.19
CA LEU A 331 -8.48 42.58 -137.61
C LEU A 331 -9.33 43.71 -138.22
N LEU A 332 -8.72 44.70 -138.87
CA LEU A 332 -9.45 45.75 -139.59
C LEU A 332 -9.94 45.28 -140.97
N GLY A 333 -9.29 44.28 -141.56
CA GLY A 333 -9.63 43.77 -142.90
C GLY A 333 -10.89 42.89 -142.94
N GLN A 334 -11.24 42.25 -141.82
CA GLN A 334 -12.33 41.27 -141.76
C GLN A 334 -13.67 41.90 -141.32
N GLN A 335 -13.67 42.85 -140.38
CA GLN A 335 -14.91 43.50 -139.93
C GLN A 335 -15.48 44.53 -140.92
N VAL A 336 -14.65 45.15 -141.77
CA VAL A 336 -15.15 46.03 -142.84
C VAL A 336 -15.86 45.24 -143.96
N ARG A 337 -15.54 43.95 -144.11
CA ARG A 337 -16.14 43.07 -145.12
C ARG A 337 -17.47 42.42 -144.66
N GLU A 338 -17.67 42.26 -143.35
CA GLU A 338 -18.95 41.80 -142.76
C GLU A 338 -19.94 42.94 -142.47
N PHE A 339 -19.48 44.19 -142.38
CA PHE A 339 -20.38 45.35 -142.24
C PHE A 339 -21.00 45.78 -143.58
N PHE A 340 -20.39 45.43 -144.73
CA PHE A 340 -20.91 45.69 -146.07
C PHE A 340 -20.48 44.63 -147.10
N GLY A 341 -21.28 43.56 -147.26
CA GLY A 341 -21.09 42.60 -148.37
C GLY A 341 -22.30 41.68 -148.59
N ASN A 342 -23.21 42.07 -149.49
CA ASN A 342 -23.64 41.22 -150.62
C ASN A 342 -24.62 41.99 -151.53
N THR A 343 -24.12 42.48 -152.65
CA THR A 343 -24.90 42.76 -153.86
C THR A 343 -25.18 41.43 -154.58
N PRO A 344 -26.41 41.16 -155.03
CA PRO A 344 -26.69 40.02 -155.89
C PRO A 344 -26.24 40.27 -157.34
N THR A 345 -25.81 39.20 -158.01
CA THR A 345 -25.49 39.07 -159.44
C THR A 345 -26.73 39.02 -160.33
N GLU A 346 -26.57 39.53 -161.57
CA GLU A 346 -27.39 39.39 -162.81
C GLU A 346 -28.76 40.10 -162.81
N SER A 347 -29.14 40.93 -163.80
CA SER A 347 -28.77 41.07 -165.22
C SER A 347 -28.35 42.48 -165.64
#